data_AF-A0A494XCQ9-F1
#
_entry.id   AF-A0A494XCQ9-F1
#
_cell.length_a   1.000
_cell.length_b   1.000
_cell.length_c   1.000
_cell.angle_alpha   90.00
_cell.angle_beta   90.00
_cell.angle_gamma   90.00
#
_symmetry.space_group_name_H-M   'P 1'
#
loop_
_entity.id
_entity.type
_entity.pdbx_description
1 polymer ?
#
loop_
_entity_poly.entity_id
_entity_poly.type
_entity_poly.pdbx_seq_one_letter_code
_entity_poly.pdbx_strand_id
1 'polypeptide(L)'
;MPSMMSVFDVAGSALTAESQRLNVTASNLANANSTTGPDGQPYKAKQVVFQVKPIGGGRTSSGQQVGGVTVSSVIDDPTPMKMTYDPSDPSANSDGYVTRPNVNPVDEMVNMISASRSYQANVETLNTAKTLMLKTLTIGT
;
A
#
# COMPACT_ATOMS: atom_id res chain seq x y z
N MET A 1 24.31 12.46 14.57
CA MET A 1 23.41 13.18 13.65
C MET A 1 22.75 12.16 12.74
N PRO A 2 21.44 12.23 12.45
CA PRO A 2 20.88 11.40 11.38
C PRO A 2 21.63 11.76 10.10
N SER A 3 22.32 10.77 9.52
CA SER A 3 23.06 10.95 8.27
C SER A 3 22.06 11.30 7.17
N MET A 4 22.35 12.27 6.30
CA MET A 4 21.51 12.55 5.12
C MET A 4 21.23 11.29 4.28
N MET A 5 22.15 10.32 4.29
CA MET A 5 21.95 9.00 3.66
C MET A 5 20.77 8.22 4.25
N SER A 6 20.53 8.33 5.56
CA SER A 6 19.37 7.68 6.20
C SER A 6 18.02 8.24 5.70
N VAL A 7 17.97 9.51 5.32
CA VAL A 7 16.75 10.11 4.73
C VAL A 7 16.48 9.50 3.35
N PHE A 8 17.52 9.32 2.54
CA PHE A 8 17.40 8.65 1.24
C PHE A 8 16.94 7.20 1.38
N ASP A 9 17.51 6.45 2.34
CA ASP A 9 17.13 5.06 2.56
C ASP A 9 15.67 4.93 3.07
N VAL A 10 15.26 5.79 4.01
CA VAL A 10 13.89 5.82 4.54
C VAL A 10 12.91 6.16 3.42
N ALA A 11 13.10 7.29 2.74
CA ALA A 11 12.17 7.74 1.70
C ALA A 11 12.18 6.79 0.49
N GLY A 12 13.33 6.22 0.11
CA GLY A 12 13.42 5.20 -0.93
C GLY A 12 12.63 3.94 -0.57
N SER A 13 12.77 3.45 0.67
CA SER A 13 11.99 2.30 1.14
C SER A 13 10.48 2.58 1.17
N ALA A 14 10.09 3.81 1.53
CA ALA A 14 8.70 4.24 1.51
C ALA A 14 8.12 4.35 0.10
N LEU A 15 8.90 4.82 -0.88
CA LEU A 15 8.49 4.81 -2.29
C LEU A 15 8.19 3.40 -2.79
N THR A 16 9.07 2.43 -2.51
CA THR A 16 8.83 1.03 -2.90
C THR A 16 7.58 0.47 -2.22
N ALA A 17 7.39 0.77 -0.94
CA ALA A 17 6.26 0.26 -0.17
C ALA A 17 4.91 0.87 -0.64
N GLU A 18 4.87 2.18 -0.90
CA GLU A 18 3.66 2.84 -1.42
C GLU A 18 3.37 2.44 -2.87
N SER A 19 4.40 2.19 -3.69
CA SER A 19 4.21 1.63 -5.04
C SER A 19 3.56 0.25 -5.00
N GLN A 20 3.98 -0.61 -4.07
CA GLN A 20 3.34 -1.91 -3.84
C GLN A 20 1.87 -1.73 -3.39
N ARG A 21 1.60 -0.79 -2.47
CA ARG A 21 0.23 -0.48 -2.04
C ARG A 21 -0.65 -0.01 -3.19
N LEU A 22 -0.14 0.85 -4.06
CA LEU A 22 -0.84 1.30 -5.26
C LEU A 22 -1.17 0.13 -6.19
N ASN A 23 -0.22 -0.77 -6.43
CA ASN A 23 -0.44 -1.95 -7.27
C ASN A 23 -1.54 -2.87 -6.69
N VAL A 24 -1.51 -3.11 -5.38
CA VAL A 24 -2.53 -3.93 -4.68
C VAL A 24 -3.90 -3.25 -4.75
N THR A 25 -3.98 -1.96 -4.45
CA THR A 25 -5.22 -1.17 -4.49
C THR A 25 -5.81 -1.14 -5.91
N ALA A 26 -4.97 -0.97 -6.93
CA ALA A 26 -5.39 -1.01 -8.33
C ALA A 26 -5.90 -2.41 -8.72
N SER A 27 -5.25 -3.48 -8.24
CA SER A 27 -5.71 -4.85 -8.45
C SER A 27 -7.08 -5.09 -7.80
N ASN A 28 -7.29 -4.62 -6.57
CA ASN A 28 -8.58 -4.71 -5.88
C ASN A 28 -9.66 -3.99 -6.68
N LEU A 29 -9.42 -2.74 -7.08
CA LEU A 29 -10.38 -1.94 -7.83
C LEU A 29 -10.74 -2.58 -9.19
N ALA A 30 -9.74 -3.11 -9.91
CA ALA A 30 -9.95 -3.80 -11.18
C ALA A 30 -10.81 -5.07 -11.02
N ASN A 31 -10.70 -5.76 -9.89
CA ASN A 31 -11.44 -6.98 -9.59
C ASN A 31 -12.68 -6.76 -8.72
N ALA A 32 -13.06 -5.51 -8.44
CA ALA A 32 -14.17 -5.20 -7.53
C ALA A 32 -15.53 -5.75 -8.00
N ASN A 33 -15.69 -5.92 -9.32
CA ASN A 33 -16.89 -6.50 -9.94
C ASN A 33 -16.68 -7.94 -10.43
N SER A 34 -15.53 -8.56 -10.13
CA SER A 34 -15.21 -9.91 -10.59
C SER A 34 -15.88 -10.95 -9.71
N THR A 35 -17.05 -11.43 -10.15
CA THR A 35 -17.83 -12.47 -9.46
C THR A 35 -17.30 -13.88 -9.68
N THR A 36 -16.39 -14.07 -10.64
CA THR A 36 -15.81 -15.38 -10.98
C THR A 36 -14.30 -15.28 -11.13
N GLY A 37 -13.57 -15.86 -10.19
CA GLY A 37 -12.13 -16.07 -10.24
C GLY A 37 -11.73 -17.34 -11.02
N PRO A 38 -10.43 -17.58 -11.23
CA PRO A 38 -9.91 -18.80 -11.87
C PRO A 38 -10.28 -20.10 -11.14
N ASP A 39 -10.56 -19.99 -9.84
CA ASP A 39 -10.99 -21.04 -8.92
C ASP A 39 -12.52 -21.15 -8.79
N GLY A 40 -13.27 -20.34 -9.56
CA GLY A 40 -14.72 -20.25 -9.47
C GLY A 40 -15.24 -19.50 -8.24
N GLN A 41 -14.35 -18.88 -7.45
CA GLN A 41 -14.72 -18.07 -6.29
C GLN A 41 -14.56 -16.57 -6.59
N PRO A 42 -15.34 -15.69 -5.94
CA PRO A 42 -15.17 -14.25 -6.12
C PRO A 42 -13.81 -13.77 -5.62
N TYR A 43 -13.33 -12.68 -6.22
CA TYR A 43 -12.07 -12.07 -5.81
C TYR A 43 -12.10 -11.62 -4.34
N LYS A 44 -11.03 -11.93 -3.59
CA LYS A 44 -10.83 -11.40 -2.23
C LYS A 44 -9.89 -10.20 -2.28
N ALA A 45 -10.33 -9.11 -1.67
CA ALA A 45 -9.54 -7.90 -1.51
C ALA A 45 -8.22 -8.22 -0.81
N LYS A 46 -7.14 -7.57 -1.24
CA LYS A 46 -5.80 -7.76 -0.71
C LYS A 46 -5.35 -6.50 0.02
N GLN A 47 -4.63 -6.67 1.12
CA GLN A 47 -4.10 -5.58 1.93
C GLN A 47 -2.59 -5.73 2.09
N VAL A 48 -1.86 -4.62 2.00
CA VAL A 48 -0.42 -4.58 2.30
C VAL A 48 -0.21 -4.43 3.79
N VAL A 49 0.69 -5.24 4.36
CA VAL A 49 1.13 -5.09 5.74
C VAL A 49 2.51 -4.43 5.73
N PHE A 50 2.60 -3.29 6.39
CA PHE A 50 3.85 -2.56 6.54
C PHE A 50 4.60 -3.01 7.79
N GLN A 51 5.92 -3.11 7.66
CA GLN A 51 6.83 -3.39 8.78
C GLN A 51 7.96 -2.37 8.78
N VAL A 52 8.34 -1.92 9.97
CA VAL A 52 9.50 -1.04 10.13
C VAL A 52 10.76 -1.82 9.79
N LYS A 53 11.54 -1.28 8.85
CA LYS A 53 12.90 -1.76 8.54
C LYS A 53 13.90 -0.84 9.25
N PRO A 54 14.60 -1.30 10.30
CA PRO A 54 15.51 -0.45 11.04
C PRO A 54 16.69 -0.02 10.15
N ILE A 55 17.02 1.27 10.17
CA ILE A 55 18.15 1.82 9.41
C ILE A 55 19.11 2.46 10.41
N GLY A 56 20.34 1.95 10.48
CA GLY A 56 21.42 2.56 11.26
C GLY A 56 21.27 2.51 12.79
N GLY A 57 20.47 1.59 13.35
CA GLY A 57 20.36 1.39 14.82
C GLY A 57 19.78 2.58 15.60
N GLY A 58 19.26 3.60 14.91
CA GLY A 58 18.67 4.78 15.52
C GLY A 58 17.42 4.42 16.32
N ARG A 59 17.49 4.61 17.64
CA ARG A 59 16.33 4.53 18.53
C ARG A 59 15.92 5.94 18.91
N THR A 60 14.62 6.21 18.97
CA THR A 60 14.09 7.39 19.64
C THR A 60 14.53 7.37 21.11
N SER A 61 14.41 8.51 21.80
CA SER A 61 14.59 8.59 23.26
C SER A 61 13.62 7.67 24.03
N SER A 62 12.51 7.26 23.41
CA SER A 62 11.54 6.26 23.89
C SER A 62 11.89 4.81 23.52
N GLY A 63 13.04 4.54 22.90
CA GLY A 63 13.49 3.21 22.51
C GLY A 63 12.85 2.65 21.22
N GLN A 64 11.99 3.42 20.55
CA GLN A 64 11.35 3.01 19.30
C GLN A 64 12.33 3.07 18.15
N GLN A 65 12.33 2.06 17.30
CA GLN A 65 13.23 2.00 16.15
C GLN A 65 12.75 3.01 15.10
N VAL A 66 13.62 3.98 14.79
CA VAL A 66 13.42 4.88 13.66
C VAL A 66 14.06 4.22 12.45
N GLY A 67 13.31 4.10 11.36
CA GLY A 67 13.78 3.36 10.19
C GLY A 67 12.86 3.56 9.00
N GLY A 68 13.24 2.88 7.92
CA GLY A 68 12.44 2.81 6.71
C GLY A 68 11.25 1.88 6.91
N VAL A 69 10.54 1.63 5.82
CA VAL A 69 9.40 0.72 5.79
C VAL A 69 9.61 -0.33 4.73
N THR A 70 9.11 -1.53 4.97
CA THR A 70 9.04 -2.60 3.99
C THR A 70 7.66 -3.24 4.03
N VAL A 71 7.25 -3.84 2.92
CA VAL A 71 6.01 -4.62 2.88
C VAL A 71 6.34 -6.02 3.36
N SER A 72 5.85 -6.40 4.53
CA SER A 72 6.11 -7.73 5.11
C SER A 72 5.34 -8.81 4.37
N SER A 73 4.11 -8.51 3.96
CA SER A 73 3.22 -9.44 3.27
C SER A 73 2.05 -8.70 2.62
N VAL A 74 1.45 -9.35 1.64
CA VAL A 74 0.11 -9.01 1.11
C VAL A 74 -0.83 -10.08 1.62
N ILE A 75 -1.78 -9.69 2.47
CA ILE A 75 -2.75 -10.61 3.08
C ILE A 75 -4.11 -10.44 2.42
N ASP A 76 -4.92 -11.49 2.44
CA ASP A 76 -6.33 -11.36 2.07
C ASP A 76 -7.09 -10.66 3.19
N ASP A 77 -8.03 -9.80 2.82
CA ASP A 77 -8.88 -9.08 3.74
C ASP A 77 -9.80 -10.07 4.49
N PRO A 78 -9.82 -10.06 5.83
CA PRO A 78 -10.62 -11.00 6.63
C PRO A 78 -12.12 -10.69 6.59
N THR A 79 -12.55 -9.59 5.98
CA THR A 79 -13.97 -9.24 5.87
C THR A 79 -14.73 -10.28 5.05
N PRO A 80 -15.95 -10.67 5.49
CA PRO A 80 -16.75 -11.66 4.78
C PRO A 80 -17.16 -11.13 3.40
N MET A 81 -17.25 -12.05 2.44
CA MET A 81 -17.78 -11.77 1.10
C MET A 81 -19.24 -11.34 1.18
N LYS A 82 -19.66 -10.47 0.26
CA LYS A 82 -21.03 -9.95 0.24
C LYS A 82 -21.91 -10.88 -0.56
N MET A 83 -23.00 -11.36 0.03
CA MET A 83 -24.04 -12.09 -0.68
C MET A 83 -25.14 -11.12 -1.08
N THR A 84 -25.41 -11.02 -2.38
CA THR A 84 -26.49 -10.18 -2.92
C THR A 84 -27.51 -11.08 -3.59
N TYR A 85 -28.80 -10.85 -3.30
CA TYR A 85 -29.88 -11.55 -3.98
C TYR A 85 -30.03 -10.99 -5.40
N ASP A 86 -29.73 -11.83 -6.40
CA ASP A 86 -29.87 -11.52 -7.82
C ASP A 86 -30.17 -12.83 -8.58
N PRO A 87 -31.43 -13.26 -8.64
CA PRO A 87 -31.83 -14.51 -9.28
C PRO A 87 -31.71 -14.49 -10.81
N SER A 88 -31.45 -13.32 -11.41
CA SER A 88 -31.21 -13.17 -12.84
C SER A 88 -29.74 -13.38 -13.25
N ASP A 89 -28.83 -13.44 -12.30
CA ASP A 89 -27.40 -13.59 -12.56
C ASP A 89 -27.04 -15.07 -12.85
N PRO A 90 -26.29 -15.38 -13.91
CA PRO A 90 -25.83 -16.74 -14.21
C PRO A 90 -24.97 -17.39 -13.12
N SER A 91 -24.37 -16.59 -12.23
CA SER A 91 -23.55 -17.02 -11.10
C SER A 91 -24.32 -17.16 -9.78
N ALA A 92 -25.65 -17.01 -9.81
CA ALA A 92 -26.51 -17.20 -8.65
C ALA A 92 -26.54 -18.67 -8.21
N ASN A 93 -26.55 -18.87 -6.89
CA ASN A 93 -26.76 -20.19 -6.30
C ASN A 93 -28.23 -20.64 -6.44
N SER A 94 -28.55 -21.86 -5.96
CA SER A 94 -29.91 -22.42 -5.99
C SER A 94 -30.98 -21.55 -5.35
N ASP A 95 -30.57 -20.66 -4.44
CA ASP A 95 -31.44 -19.79 -3.66
C ASP A 95 -31.53 -18.37 -4.27
N GLY A 96 -30.88 -18.12 -5.41
CA GLY A 96 -30.88 -16.83 -6.11
C GLY A 96 -29.87 -15.80 -5.57
N TYR A 97 -28.90 -16.22 -4.78
CA TYR A 97 -27.84 -15.35 -4.23
C TYR A 97 -26.54 -15.46 -5.02
N VAL A 98 -25.94 -14.31 -5.29
CA VAL A 98 -24.61 -14.16 -5.90
C VAL A 98 -23.61 -13.76 -4.82
N THR A 99 -22.50 -14.49 -4.74
CA THR A 99 -21.39 -14.10 -3.88
C THR A 99 -20.54 -13.08 -4.66
N ARG A 100 -20.37 -11.89 -4.09
CA ARG A 100 -19.57 -10.81 -4.67
C ARG A 100 -18.28 -10.62 -3.88
N PRO A 101 -17.22 -10.07 -4.53
CA PRO A 101 -16.00 -9.66 -3.85
C PRO A 101 -16.28 -8.81 -2.61
N ASN A 102 -15.44 -8.96 -1.59
CA ASN A 102 -15.46 -8.07 -0.40
C ASN A 102 -14.80 -6.71 -0.67
N VAL A 103 -14.45 -6.40 -1.92
CA VAL A 103 -13.86 -5.12 -2.32
C VAL A 103 -14.91 -3.99 -2.22
N ASN A 104 -14.55 -2.89 -1.56
CA ASN A 104 -15.33 -1.65 -1.61
C ASN A 104 -14.61 -0.63 -2.51
N PRO A 105 -15.13 -0.30 -3.70
CA PRO A 105 -14.51 0.66 -4.60
C PRO A 105 -14.24 2.02 -3.95
N VAL A 106 -15.10 2.46 -3.03
CA VAL A 106 -14.93 3.75 -2.35
C VAL A 106 -13.69 3.72 -1.44
N ASP A 107 -13.55 2.67 -0.64
CA ASP A 107 -12.40 2.51 0.26
C ASP A 107 -11.10 2.32 -0.54
N GLU A 108 -11.15 1.57 -1.64
CA GLU A 108 -9.99 1.39 -2.54
C GLU A 108 -9.59 2.70 -3.23
N MET A 109 -10.54 3.53 -3.68
CA MET A 109 -10.22 4.84 -4.24
C MET A 109 -9.57 5.75 -3.19
N VAL A 110 -10.06 5.74 -1.95
CA VAL A 110 -9.45 6.49 -0.84
C VAL A 110 -8.03 5.97 -0.55
N ASN A 111 -7.84 4.65 -0.53
CA ASN A 111 -6.52 4.03 -0.37
C ASN A 111 -5.57 4.43 -1.50
N MET A 112 -6.05 4.48 -2.75
CA MET A 112 -5.26 4.87 -3.92
C MET A 112 -4.81 6.32 -3.82
N ILE A 113 -5.72 7.22 -3.44
CA ILE A 113 -5.41 8.65 -3.24
C ILE A 113 -4.41 8.81 -2.08
N SER A 114 -4.62 8.11 -0.97
CA SER A 114 -3.73 8.15 0.19
C SER A 114 -2.32 7.67 -0.15
N ALA A 115 -2.20 6.52 -0.83
CA ALA A 115 -0.93 5.97 -1.26
C ALA A 115 -0.23 6.86 -2.30
N SER A 116 -0.99 7.43 -3.25
CA SER A 116 -0.45 8.35 -4.26
C SER A 116 0.11 9.62 -3.62
N ARG A 117 -0.61 10.23 -2.67
CA ARG A 117 -0.13 11.41 -1.94
C ARG A 117 1.10 11.10 -1.10
N SER A 118 1.14 9.92 -0.47
CA SER A 118 2.30 9.47 0.31
C SER A 118 3.52 9.26 -0.58
N TYR A 119 3.35 8.65 -1.75
CA TYR A 119 4.40 8.52 -2.77
C TYR A 119 4.94 9.89 -3.20
N GLN A 120 4.05 10.84 -3.53
CA GLN A 120 4.43 12.20 -3.92
C GLN A 120 5.22 12.92 -2.82
N ALA A 121 4.76 12.85 -1.56
CA ALA A 121 5.44 13.45 -0.42
C ALA A 121 6.84 12.87 -0.19
N ASN A 122 7.01 11.56 -0.40
CA ASN A 122 8.32 10.90 -0.31
C ASN A 122 9.26 11.34 -1.45
N VAL A 123 8.76 11.51 -2.67
CA VAL A 123 9.54 12.07 -3.79
C VAL A 123 10.00 13.49 -3.48
N GLU A 124 9.13 14.34 -2.94
CA GLU A 124 9.46 15.71 -2.56
C GLU A 124 10.52 15.76 -1.44
N THR A 125 10.40 14.86 -0.46
CA THR A 125 11.39 14.71 0.62
C THR A 125 12.77 14.35 0.07
N LEU A 126 12.84 13.41 -0.87
CA LEU A 126 14.09 13.02 -1.54
C LEU A 126 14.70 14.17 -2.34
N ASN A 127 13.88 14.92 -3.07
CA ASN A 127 14.34 16.09 -3.83
C ASN A 127 14.91 17.17 -2.91
N THR A 128 14.24 17.43 -1.79
CA THR A 128 14.71 18.39 -0.78
C THR A 128 16.04 17.94 -0.16
N ALA A 129 16.14 16.66 0.23
CA ALA A 129 17.39 16.08 0.74
C ALA A 129 18.53 16.20 -0.28
N LYS A 130 18.26 15.92 -1.57
CA LYS A 130 19.21 16.08 -2.67
C LYS A 130 19.69 17.53 -2.80
N THR A 131 18.79 18.50 -2.77
CA THR A 131 19.15 19.92 -2.85
C THR A 131 20.03 20.35 -1.67
N LEU A 132 19.71 19.92 -0.45
CA LEU A 132 20.52 20.24 0.74
C LEU A 132 21.92 19.61 0.67
N MET A 133 22.03 18.37 0.17
CA MET A 133 23.33 17.71 -0.01
C MET A 133 24.20 18.45 -1.04
N LEU A 134 23.63 18.82 -2.19
CA LEU A 134 24.35 19.58 -3.21
C LEU A 134 24.84 20.94 -2.68
N LYS A 135 23.98 21.68 -1.96
CA LYS A 135 24.36 22.94 -1.32
C LYS A 135 25.50 22.78 -0.31
N THR A 136 25.49 21.68 0.45
CA THR A 136 26.56 21.38 1.41
C THR A 136 27.88 21.11 0.70
N LEU A 137 27.84 20.37 -0.42
CA LEU A 137 29.01 20.09 -1.25
C LEU A 137 29.64 21.38 -1.80
N THR A 138 28.81 22.35 -2.22
CA THR A 138 29.28 23.65 -2.73
C THR A 138 29.81 24.61 -1.67
N ILE A 139 29.51 24.38 -0.38
CA ILE A 139 30.07 25.19 0.73
C ILE A 139 31.41 24.62 1.20
N GLY A 140 31.65 23.32 0.98
CA GLY A 140 32.89 22.63 1.35
C GLY A 140 34.04 22.77 0.35
N THR A 141 33.84 23.48 -0.75
CA THR A 141 34.84 23.84 -1.78
C THR A 141 34.87 25.35 -1.93
#